data_AF-A0AA43FEI0-F1
#
_entry.id   AF-A0AA43FEI0-F1
#
_cell.length_a   1.000
_cell.length_b   1.000
_cell.length_c   1.000
_cell.angle_alpha   90.00
_cell.angle_beta   90.00
_cell.angle_gamma   90.00
#
_symmetry.space_group_name_H-M   'P 1'
#
loop_
_entity.id
_entity.type
_entity.pdbx_description
1 polymer ?
#
loop_
_entity_poly.entity_id
_entity_poly.type
_entity_poly.pdbx_seq_one_letter_code
_entity_poly.pdbx_strand_id
1 'polypeptide(L)'
;VAAAQAYRQFPPAGSPTPDDIFNASVYLRGGLTLHALRLEVGDEDFFEIARTFQKQFGYGNADTADFVATVAAVTGRDLTGFLHAWLYDEAMPPIPSLGLSPLNG
;
A
#
# COMPACT_ATOMS: atom_id res chain seq x y z
N VAL A 1 18.91 -2.54 -13.68
CA VAL A 1 19.26 -1.16 -14.13
C VAL A 1 18.04 -0.27 -14.41
N ALA A 2 16.93 -0.77 -14.98
CA ALA A 2 15.67 0.00 -15.09
C ALA A 2 14.74 -0.13 -13.85
N ALA A 3 14.49 -1.36 -13.36
CA ALA A 3 13.68 -1.60 -12.15
C ALA A 3 14.25 -0.90 -10.90
N ALA A 4 15.58 -0.87 -10.84
CA ALA A 4 16.40 -0.11 -9.91
C ALA A 4 16.06 1.39 -9.81
N GLN A 5 15.92 2.04 -10.96
CA GLN A 5 15.58 3.46 -11.06
C GLN A 5 14.11 3.68 -10.74
N ALA A 6 13.22 2.79 -11.22
CA ALA A 6 11.80 2.83 -10.88
C ALA A 6 11.57 2.74 -9.35
N TYR A 7 12.36 1.92 -8.65
CA TYR A 7 12.23 1.76 -7.20
C TYR A 7 12.57 3.03 -6.40
N ARG A 8 13.60 3.80 -6.81
CA ARG A 8 13.96 5.07 -6.17
C ARG A 8 13.01 6.22 -6.51
N GLN A 9 12.17 6.06 -7.54
CA GLN A 9 11.23 7.10 -7.98
C GLN A 9 9.95 7.17 -7.13
N PHE A 10 9.77 6.22 -6.20
CA PHE A 10 8.56 6.09 -5.40
C PHE A 10 8.86 6.28 -3.90
N PRO A 11 9.07 7.53 -3.44
CA PRO A 11 9.24 7.83 -2.01
C PRO A 11 8.01 7.40 -1.19
N PRO A 12 8.11 7.33 0.15
CA PRO A 12 6.95 7.01 1.00
C PRO A 12 5.72 7.84 0.64
N ALA A 13 4.56 7.17 0.51
CA ALA A 13 3.31 7.77 0.08
C ALA A 13 2.31 8.01 1.22
N GLY A 14 2.62 7.54 2.44
CA GLY A 14 1.71 7.60 3.58
C GLY A 14 1.60 8.97 4.26
N SER A 15 2.44 9.95 3.90
CA SER A 15 2.42 11.29 4.51
C SER A 15 2.91 12.39 3.55
N PRO A 16 2.26 12.61 2.39
CA PRO A 16 2.59 13.73 1.51
C PRO A 16 2.27 15.07 2.19
N THR A 17 2.99 16.13 1.82
CA THR A 17 2.63 17.49 2.23
C THR A 17 1.40 17.98 1.47
N PRO A 18 0.62 18.95 2.00
CA PRO A 18 -0.59 19.44 1.33
C PRO A 18 -0.38 19.94 -0.10
N ASP A 19 0.80 20.47 -0.41
CA ASP A 19 1.22 20.96 -1.73
C ASP A 19 1.75 19.84 -2.67
N ASP A 20 1.89 18.61 -2.18
CA ASP A 20 2.48 17.48 -2.91
C ASP A 20 1.59 16.21 -2.93
N ILE A 21 0.30 16.33 -2.54
CA ILE A 21 -0.65 15.21 -2.46
C ILE A 21 -0.94 14.53 -3.83
N PHE A 22 -0.54 15.14 -4.94
CA PHE A 22 -0.74 14.61 -6.29
C PHE A 22 0.56 14.11 -6.95
N ASN A 23 1.63 13.90 -6.18
CA ASN A 23 2.88 13.39 -6.73
C ASN A 23 2.72 11.96 -7.28
N ALA A 24 3.66 11.55 -8.14
CA ALA A 24 3.63 10.24 -8.79
C ALA A 24 3.64 9.06 -7.80
N SER A 25 4.23 9.24 -6.61
CA SER A 25 4.32 8.18 -5.60
C SER A 25 2.97 7.88 -4.95
N VAL A 26 2.18 8.91 -4.65
CA VAL A 26 0.81 8.74 -4.11
C VAL A 26 -0.01 7.81 -5.01
N TYR A 27 0.11 7.97 -6.33
CA TYR A 27 -0.57 7.11 -7.29
C TYR A 27 0.11 5.75 -7.48
N LEU A 28 1.42 5.74 -7.76
CA LEU A 28 2.12 4.52 -8.16
C LEU A 28 2.46 3.64 -6.97
N ARG A 29 3.06 4.18 -5.90
CA ARG A 29 3.33 3.42 -4.67
C ARG A 29 2.05 3.07 -3.94
N GLY A 30 1.05 3.94 -3.94
CA GLY A 30 -0.28 3.61 -3.43
C GLY A 30 -0.91 2.41 -4.14
N GLY A 31 -0.88 2.41 -5.48
CA GLY A 31 -1.33 1.27 -6.29
C GLY A 31 -0.53 -0.02 -6.03
N LEU A 32 0.80 0.08 -5.93
CA LEU A 32 1.66 -1.05 -5.61
C LEU A 32 1.41 -1.61 -4.20
N THR A 33 1.10 -0.75 -3.22
CA THR A 33 0.73 -1.16 -1.86
C THR A 33 -0.52 -2.04 -1.88
N LEU A 34 -1.57 -1.61 -2.61
CA LEU A 34 -2.80 -2.40 -2.76
C LEU A 34 -2.54 -3.71 -3.52
N HIS A 35 -1.69 -3.70 -4.55
CA HIS A 35 -1.32 -4.91 -5.27
C HIS A 35 -0.53 -5.89 -4.40
N ALA A 36 0.43 -5.40 -3.62
CA ALA A 36 1.19 -6.22 -2.68
C ALA A 36 0.28 -6.81 -1.61
N LEU A 37 -0.65 -6.03 -1.06
CA LEU A 37 -1.66 -6.53 -0.13
C LEU A 37 -2.48 -7.66 -0.76
N ARG A 38 -2.96 -7.48 -2.01
CA ARG A 38 -3.68 -8.53 -2.73
C ARG A 38 -2.88 -9.82 -2.88
N LEU A 39 -1.58 -9.72 -3.14
CA LEU A 39 -0.70 -10.90 -3.20
C LEU A 39 -0.52 -11.57 -1.82
N GLU A 40 -0.49 -10.78 -0.76
CA GLU A 40 -0.29 -11.25 0.63
C GLU A 40 -1.52 -11.91 1.26
N VAL A 41 -2.72 -11.41 0.94
CA VAL A 41 -3.98 -11.91 1.52
C VAL A 41 -4.78 -12.78 0.55
N GLY A 42 -4.48 -12.73 -0.75
CA GLY A 42 -5.24 -13.40 -1.79
C GLY A 42 -6.45 -12.60 -2.27
N ASP A 43 -7.00 -13.01 -3.41
CA ASP A 43 -8.07 -12.29 -4.12
C ASP A 43 -9.36 -12.18 -3.30
N GLU A 44 -9.77 -13.27 -2.65
CA GLU A 44 -11.03 -13.33 -1.89
C GLU A 44 -11.03 -12.29 -0.75
N ASP A 45 -10.02 -12.36 0.12
CA ASP A 45 -9.84 -11.42 1.23
C ASP A 45 -9.64 -10.00 0.73
N PHE A 46 -8.84 -9.78 -0.33
CA PHE A 46 -8.61 -8.45 -0.87
C PHE A 46 -9.91 -7.76 -1.30
N PHE A 47 -10.77 -8.48 -2.04
CA PHE A 47 -12.03 -7.90 -2.47
C PHE A 47 -13.03 -7.77 -1.30
N GLU A 48 -12.95 -8.63 -0.28
CA GLU A 48 -13.75 -8.46 0.93
C GLU A 48 -13.33 -7.23 1.76
N ILE A 49 -12.03 -6.97 1.87
CA ILE A 49 -11.47 -5.74 2.46
C ILE A 49 -12.04 -4.51 1.72
N ALA A 50 -11.95 -4.49 0.39
CA ALA A 50 -12.42 -3.36 -0.41
C ALA A 50 -13.93 -3.09 -0.23
N ARG A 51 -14.75 -4.15 -0.24
CA ARG A 51 -16.20 -4.04 0.00
C ARG A 51 -16.49 -3.56 1.42
N THR A 52 -15.80 -4.11 2.41
CA THR A 52 -16.00 -3.76 3.83
C THR A 52 -15.63 -2.31 4.09
N PHE A 53 -14.49 -1.87 3.56
CA PHE A 53 -14.04 -0.48 3.69
C PHE A 53 -15.03 0.48 3.04
N GLN A 54 -15.47 0.21 1.80
CA GLN A 54 -16.47 1.04 1.13
C GLN A 54 -17.80 1.07 1.90
N LYS A 55 -18.25 -0.05 2.44
CA LYS A 55 -19.50 -0.13 3.21
C LYS A 55 -19.43 0.69 4.50
N GLN A 56 -18.27 0.70 5.16
CA GLN A 56 -18.06 1.42 6.41
C GLN A 56 -17.89 2.93 6.20
N PHE A 57 -17.17 3.33 5.16
CA PHE A 57 -16.69 4.72 5.01
C PHE A 57 -17.15 5.43 3.75
N GLY A 58 -17.86 4.77 2.83
CA GLY A 58 -18.16 5.29 1.48
C GLY A 58 -19.01 6.56 1.39
N TYR A 59 -19.61 7.00 2.50
CA TYR A 59 -20.35 8.27 2.62
C TYR A 59 -19.80 9.18 3.72
N GLY A 60 -18.58 8.90 4.18
CA GLY A 60 -17.88 9.64 5.23
C GLY A 60 -16.43 9.92 4.86
N ASN A 61 -15.61 10.15 5.88
CA ASN A 61 -14.17 10.26 5.73
C ASN A 61 -13.52 9.01 6.35
N ALA A 62 -12.37 8.63 5.81
CA ALA A 62 -11.51 7.61 6.38
C ALA A 62 -10.06 8.04 6.23
N ASP A 63 -9.22 7.57 7.13
CA ASP A 63 -7.79 7.70 7.02
C ASP A 63 -7.10 6.35 6.78
N THR A 64 -5.77 6.35 6.80
CA THR A 64 -4.98 5.13 6.61
C THR A 64 -5.15 4.13 7.75
N ALA A 65 -5.32 4.60 8.99
CA ALA A 65 -5.50 3.73 10.15
C ALA A 65 -6.83 2.98 10.08
N ASP A 66 -7.89 3.63 9.58
CA ASP A 66 -9.17 2.98 9.29
C ASP A 66 -9.00 1.83 8.30
N PHE A 67 -8.24 2.03 7.22
CA PHE A 67 -7.99 0.98 6.23
C PHE A 67 -7.20 -0.19 6.83
N VAL A 68 -6.15 0.09 7.61
CA VAL A 68 -5.37 -0.93 8.33
C VAL A 68 -6.27 -1.75 9.27
N ALA A 69 -7.18 -1.09 9.98
CA ALA A 69 -8.13 -1.76 10.85
C ALA A 69 -9.11 -2.65 10.07
N THR A 70 -9.59 -2.22 8.91
CA THR A 70 -10.43 -3.06 8.03
C THR A 70 -9.68 -4.30 7.55
N VAL A 71 -8.41 -4.16 7.16
CA VAL A 71 -7.56 -5.29 6.76
C VAL A 71 -7.45 -6.32 7.89
N ALA A 72 -7.16 -5.87 9.12
CA ALA A 72 -7.06 -6.74 10.27
C ALA A 72 -8.39 -7.42 10.61
N ALA A 73 -9.51 -6.70 10.52
CA ALA A 73 -10.83 -7.24 10.80
C ALA A 73 -11.28 -8.33 9.81
N VAL A 74 -10.98 -8.16 8.52
CA VAL A 74 -11.36 -9.14 7.49
C VAL A 74 -10.46 -10.36 7.51
N THR A 75 -9.14 -10.17 7.63
CA THR A 75 -8.17 -11.27 7.53
C THR A 75 -7.92 -11.98 8.84
N GLY A 76 -8.28 -11.37 9.98
CA GLY A 76 -7.90 -11.84 11.32
C GLY A 76 -6.39 -11.74 11.60
N ARG A 77 -5.62 -11.03 10.76
CA ARG A 77 -4.16 -10.90 10.83
C ARG A 77 -3.75 -9.46 11.10
N ASP A 78 -2.77 -9.25 11.98
CA ASP A 78 -2.14 -7.94 12.11
C ASP A 78 -1.16 -7.72 10.96
N LEU A 79 -1.57 -6.89 9.99
CA LEU A 79 -0.75 -6.48 8.84
C LEU A 79 -0.28 -5.02 8.95
N THR A 80 -0.29 -4.44 10.15
CA THR A 80 0.16 -3.08 10.39
C THR A 80 1.61 -2.89 9.94
N GLY A 81 2.51 -3.80 10.32
CA GLY A 81 3.91 -3.73 9.90
C GLY A 81 4.11 -3.87 8.38
N PHE A 82 3.30 -4.71 7.74
CA PHE A 82 3.33 -4.87 6.28
C PHE A 82 2.91 -3.56 5.57
N LEU A 83 1.76 -3.00 5.94
CA LEU A 83 1.28 -1.74 5.36
C LEU A 83 2.19 -0.56 5.70
N HIS A 84 2.80 -0.57 6.90
CA HIS A 84 3.75 0.46 7.29
C HIS A 84 4.98 0.48 6.37
N ALA A 85 5.57 -0.69 6.11
CA ALA A 85 6.73 -0.80 5.22
C ALA A 85 6.40 -0.27 3.81
N TRP A 86 5.19 -0.53 3.34
CA TRP A 86 4.74 -0.03 2.05
C TRP A 86 4.47 1.48 2.03
N LEU A 87 3.92 2.06 3.09
CA LEU A 87 3.46 3.46 3.07
C LEU A 87 4.49 4.45 3.61
N TYR A 88 5.30 4.07 4.60
CA TYR A 88 6.11 5.00 5.38
C TYR A 88 7.63 4.74 5.28
N ASP A 89 8.07 3.50 5.05
CA ASP A 89 9.50 3.21 5.01
C ASP A 89 10.16 3.74 3.73
N GLU A 90 11.37 4.28 3.84
CA GLU A 90 12.09 4.83 2.69
C GLU A 90 12.30 3.77 1.59
N ALA A 91 12.66 2.55 1.99
CA ALA A 91 12.78 1.41 1.09
C ALA A 91 11.43 0.72 0.89
N MET A 92 10.91 0.75 -0.34
CA MET A 92 9.66 0.10 -0.72
C MET A 92 9.77 -1.44 -0.77
N PRO A 93 8.98 -2.27 -0.08
CA PRO A 93 9.15 -3.72 -0.16
C PRO A 93 9.13 -4.31 -1.60
N PRO A 94 9.83 -5.43 -1.86
CA PRO A 94 9.88 -6.02 -3.20
C PRO A 94 8.52 -6.59 -3.64
N ILE A 95 8.26 -6.60 -4.95
CA ILE A 95 7.24 -7.43 -5.60
C ILE A 95 7.95 -8.27 -6.68
N PRO A 96 8.42 -9.48 -6.33
CA PRO A 96 9.22 -10.30 -7.24
C PRO A 96 8.50 -10.65 -8.55
N SER A 97 7.17 -10.84 -8.51
CA SER A 97 6.36 -11.13 -9.70
C SER A 97 6.35 -10.00 -10.74
N LEU A 98 6.64 -8.76 -10.31
CA LEU A 98 6.78 -7.59 -11.18
C LEU A 98 8.25 -7.24 -11.48
N GLY A 99 9.20 -8.06 -11.01
CA GLY A 99 10.63 -7.74 -11.08
C GLY A 99 11.01 -6.48 -10.28
N LEU A 100 10.17 -6.07 -9.32
CA LEU A 100 10.42 -4.94 -8.44
C LEU A 100 11.16 -5.44 -7.20
N SER A 101 12.36 -4.95 -6.98
CA SER A 101 13.16 -5.27 -5.79
C SER A 101 14.04 -4.08 -5.44
N PRO A 102 14.37 -3.88 -4.15
CA PRO A 102 15.35 -2.89 -3.76
C PRO A 102 16.63 -3.05 -4.58
N LEU A 103 17.20 -1.92 -5.00
CA LEU A 103 18.60 -1.88 -5.35
C LEU A 103 19.37 -2.40 -4.15
N ASN A 104 19.99 -3.57 -4.29
CA ASN A 104 20.65 -4.36 -3.24
C ASN A 104 21.39 -3.52 -2.18
N GLY A 105 21.62 -4.13 -1.01
CA GLY A 105 22.84 -3.80 -0.26
C GLY A 105 24.09 -3.88 -1.15
#